data_AF-A0A7S4R0D7-F1
#
_entry.id   AF-A0A7S4R0D7-F1
#
_cell.length_a   1.000
_cell.length_b   1.000
_cell.length_c   1.000
_cell.angle_alpha   90.00
_cell.angle_beta   90.00
_cell.angle_gamma   90.00
#
_symmetry.space_group_name_H-M   'P 1'
#
loop_
_entity.id
_entity.type
_entity.pdbx_description
1 polymer ?
#
loop_
_entity_poly.entity_id
_entity_poly.type
_entity_poly.pdbx_seq_one_letter_code
_entity_poly.pdbx_strand_id
1 'polypeptide(L)'
;MPLTPGSSTSRERSPTPEGSCPIFDFKDLDVCEPYAKKVGSDGSSFLKENEGTRRPASTCEVGAGGGAPAVNIYPLPDERSTPVLGRYSRNENVEVFEWDEGRTWRRCRTKHPEGSVTKYGWVKVLTNKYGPLMVPNSQVQQLMHLCRSDTSGVLRSVLEDECESNVQKHVPDMLRGKKWWRMEFLRTARRVRPPGPDVPLKMDDGRLVLGPWPRPVPTSKTVFRRALVMGAHHTCTTALTRELEAQFFVKVENNYDTVQPDARPENHKHRIMEQPPSPPDALIVCLVKEPCFWLQSLTRHAATYAIRALQEMPDGSYEDMERHVGPMEERSQEELLDAILGPVEFFGDIYPDGGALSVWEASVRSYFDEEVYPLRRTAVVRCEDFLFNFEGVMQALSELGLQRRPVPPPPDSRRAKGGVVHFKARDREEALCWYGDEANRHVGLQPRHVASVAMLLGDLLLGPLGYGKDAISSWSSRPQRFFIAGSWNQYRPVPMVWDGERFIHSLQLGPVGEESFQILWEASWDAVYYPSDPDACPGSDHEILGPDSQGHGKNWTVRDRARRGRRCQISVEVDPTGAPVQVSVDWMPT
;
A
#
# COMPACT_ATOMS: atom_id res chain seq x y z
N MET A 1 -47.49 -74.32 -14.81
CA MET A 1 -46.43 -74.89 -15.66
C MET A 1 -45.70 -73.75 -16.38
N PRO A 2 -44.38 -73.88 -16.58
CA PRO A 2 -43.41 -72.80 -16.38
C PRO A 2 -42.65 -72.44 -17.68
N LEU A 3 -41.71 -71.49 -17.58
CA LEU A 3 -40.28 -71.69 -17.93
C LEU A 3 -39.45 -70.45 -17.54
N THR A 4 -38.74 -70.55 -16.41
CA THR A 4 -37.36 -70.05 -16.18
C THR A 4 -36.36 -71.01 -16.90
N PRO A 5 -35.04 -70.73 -17.11
CA PRO A 5 -34.14 -69.98 -16.19
C PRO A 5 -32.97 -69.19 -16.83
N GLY A 6 -32.22 -68.48 -15.96
CA GLY A 6 -30.89 -67.96 -16.28
C GLY A 6 -30.29 -67.07 -15.18
N SER A 7 -29.62 -67.70 -14.21
CA SER A 7 -28.90 -67.10 -13.08
C SER A 7 -27.53 -66.52 -13.45
N SER A 8 -27.13 -65.41 -12.83
CA SER A 8 -25.75 -65.21 -12.37
C SER A 8 -25.67 -64.24 -11.19
N THR A 9 -25.01 -64.70 -10.13
CA THR A 9 -24.71 -63.99 -8.89
C THR A 9 -23.27 -63.49 -8.94
N SER A 10 -23.03 -62.21 -8.66
CA SER A 10 -21.71 -61.72 -8.24
C SER A 10 -21.87 -60.77 -7.06
N ARG A 11 -21.33 -61.22 -5.92
CA ARG A 11 -21.03 -60.42 -4.73
C ARG A 11 -20.15 -59.24 -5.11
N GLU A 12 -20.53 -58.03 -4.71
CA GLU A 12 -19.57 -56.95 -4.49
C GLU A 12 -19.59 -56.51 -3.03
N ARG A 13 -18.38 -56.43 -2.48
CA ARG A 13 -18.04 -56.09 -1.12
C ARG A 13 -18.01 -54.57 -0.99
N SER A 14 -18.64 -54.07 0.07
CA SER A 14 -18.44 -52.71 0.59
C SER A 14 -17.00 -52.51 1.08
N PRO A 15 -16.32 -51.40 0.74
CA PRO A 15 -15.07 -51.01 1.37
C PRO A 15 -15.32 -50.02 2.51
N THR A 16 -14.69 -50.31 3.65
CA THR A 16 -14.44 -49.42 4.78
C THR A 16 -13.44 -48.31 4.41
N PRO A 17 -13.48 -47.12 5.06
CA PRO A 17 -12.49 -46.08 4.83
C PRO A 17 -11.33 -46.23 5.82
N GLU A 18 -10.20 -46.77 5.36
CA GLU A 18 -8.90 -46.59 6.00
C GLU A 18 -7.93 -46.08 4.92
N GLY A 19 -7.45 -44.85 5.10
CA GLY A 19 -6.56 -44.19 4.15
C GLY A 19 -5.90 -42.98 4.79
N SER A 20 -4.80 -43.26 5.47
CA SER A 20 -3.82 -42.31 6.01
C SER A 20 -3.36 -41.26 4.97
N CYS A 21 -3.27 -40.00 5.39
CA CYS A 21 -2.59 -38.92 4.67
C CYS A 21 -1.16 -39.31 4.27
N PRO A 22 -0.75 -39.09 3.00
CA PRO A 22 0.66 -39.09 2.66
C PRO A 22 1.27 -37.74 3.08
N ILE A 23 2.26 -37.81 3.95
CA ILE A 23 3.27 -36.77 4.13
C ILE A 23 4.06 -36.72 2.82
N PHE A 24 3.99 -35.61 2.09
CA PHE A 24 4.79 -35.41 0.89
C PHE A 24 6.20 -34.95 1.28
N ASP A 25 7.20 -35.71 0.82
CA ASP A 25 8.63 -35.44 0.94
C ASP A 25 9.02 -34.39 -0.11
N PHE A 26 9.50 -33.22 0.33
CA PHE A 26 10.01 -32.14 -0.53
C PHE A 26 11.45 -32.45 -0.95
N LYS A 27 11.62 -33.44 -1.80
CA LYS A 27 12.86 -33.67 -2.54
C LYS A 27 12.47 -33.79 -4.01
N ASP A 28 13.17 -33.05 -4.86
CA ASP A 28 13.00 -32.94 -6.31
C ASP A 28 12.24 -31.67 -6.77
N LEU A 29 12.87 -30.52 -6.50
CA LEU A 29 12.78 -29.37 -7.40
C LEU A 29 14.19 -29.10 -7.94
N ASP A 30 14.36 -29.40 -9.23
CA ASP A 30 15.56 -29.12 -9.99
C ASP A 30 15.86 -27.61 -10.00
N VAL A 31 17.09 -27.31 -9.60
CA VAL A 31 17.66 -25.97 -9.52
C VAL A 31 17.98 -25.48 -10.94
N CYS A 32 17.24 -24.48 -11.43
CA CYS A 32 17.69 -23.68 -12.57
C CYS A 32 18.78 -22.71 -12.10
N GLU A 33 20.00 -22.87 -12.63
CA GLU A 33 21.13 -21.95 -12.42
C GLU A 33 20.87 -20.56 -13.01
N PRO A 34 21.39 -19.48 -12.39
CA PRO A 34 21.21 -18.12 -12.89
C PRO A 34 22.23 -17.74 -13.97
N TYR A 35 21.71 -17.06 -15.00
CA TYR A 35 22.47 -16.37 -16.05
C TYR A 35 23.54 -15.42 -15.49
N ALA A 36 24.81 -15.79 -15.62
CA ALA A 36 25.94 -14.90 -15.43
C ALA A 36 26.20 -14.07 -16.70
N LYS A 37 26.07 -12.74 -16.61
CA LYS A 37 26.52 -11.80 -17.65
C LYS A 37 28.05 -11.84 -17.74
N LYS A 38 28.57 -12.46 -18.82
CA LYS A 38 29.97 -12.37 -19.22
C LYS A 38 30.25 -10.99 -19.81
N VAL A 39 31.11 -10.23 -19.15
CA VAL A 39 31.83 -9.08 -19.73
C VAL A 39 32.89 -9.65 -20.65
N GLY A 40 32.77 -9.42 -21.95
CA GLY A 40 33.77 -9.77 -22.95
C GLY A 40 34.43 -8.50 -23.49
N SER A 41 35.71 -8.35 -23.18
CA SER A 41 36.68 -7.51 -23.87
C SER A 41 37.05 -8.14 -25.20
N ASP A 42 37.09 -7.34 -26.27
CA ASP A 42 38.20 -7.19 -27.22
C ASP A 42 37.74 -6.82 -28.63
N GLY A 43 38.57 -5.96 -29.24
CA GLY A 43 38.33 -5.39 -30.56
C GLY A 43 38.52 -6.39 -31.69
N SER A 44 37.92 -6.11 -32.84
CA SER A 44 38.65 -5.64 -34.03
C SER A 44 37.75 -5.62 -35.26
N SER A 45 37.85 -4.50 -35.99
CA SER A 45 37.72 -4.30 -37.43
C SER A 45 36.90 -5.29 -38.27
N PHE A 46 35.87 -4.78 -38.95
CA PHE A 46 35.70 -5.02 -40.40
C PHE A 46 34.95 -3.85 -41.05
N LEU A 47 35.53 -3.35 -42.14
CA LEU A 47 35.03 -2.32 -43.04
C LEU A 47 33.74 -2.77 -43.74
N LYS A 48 32.79 -1.84 -43.93
CA LYS A 48 32.09 -1.69 -45.21
C LYS A 48 31.47 -0.30 -45.32
N GLU A 49 31.83 0.35 -46.42
CA GLU A 49 31.29 1.58 -46.96
C GLU A 49 29.79 1.44 -47.25
N ASN A 50 29.04 2.53 -47.07
CA ASN A 50 28.07 2.93 -48.08
C ASN A 50 27.80 4.43 -48.01
N GLU A 51 27.96 5.04 -49.17
CA GLU A 51 27.79 6.45 -49.47
C GLU A 51 26.31 6.85 -49.54
N GLY A 52 26.06 8.14 -49.29
CA GLY A 52 25.15 8.91 -50.12
C GLY A 52 23.75 9.16 -49.58
N THR A 53 23.53 10.33 -48.97
CA THR A 53 22.69 11.38 -49.57
C THR A 53 22.78 12.69 -48.79
N ARG A 54 23.02 13.78 -49.53
CA ARG A 54 23.13 15.16 -49.06
C ARG A 54 21.74 15.83 -49.04
N ARG A 55 21.42 16.50 -47.92
CA ARG A 55 20.86 17.87 -47.72
C ARG A 55 19.57 18.29 -48.50
N PRO A 56 18.68 19.13 -47.92
CA PRO A 56 19.07 20.45 -47.41
C PRO A 56 18.47 20.91 -46.08
N ALA A 57 19.18 21.89 -45.52
CA ALA A 57 18.84 22.65 -44.33
C ALA A 57 17.54 23.42 -44.52
N SER A 58 16.67 23.34 -43.52
CA SER A 58 15.61 24.31 -43.27
C SER A 58 15.91 25.00 -41.93
N THR A 59 16.08 26.31 -42.04
CA THR A 59 16.00 27.29 -40.96
C THR A 59 14.57 27.28 -40.41
N CYS A 60 14.41 27.03 -39.11
CA CYS A 60 13.19 27.36 -38.39
C CYS A 60 13.53 28.05 -37.06
N GLU A 61 12.69 29.04 -36.80
CA GLU A 61 12.73 30.07 -35.78
C GLU A 61 12.76 29.52 -34.35
N VAL A 62 13.51 30.23 -33.50
CA VAL A 62 13.51 30.03 -32.05
C VAL A 62 12.22 30.64 -31.49
N GLY A 63 11.21 29.79 -31.28
CA GLY A 63 10.02 30.06 -30.47
C GLY A 63 10.28 29.72 -29.00
N ALA A 64 9.95 30.67 -28.12
CA ALA A 64 10.11 30.60 -26.68
C ALA A 64 9.14 29.60 -26.01
N GLY A 65 9.57 29.01 -24.89
CA GLY A 65 8.67 28.57 -23.82
C GLY A 65 8.98 27.21 -23.20
N GLY A 66 9.30 27.20 -21.89
CA GLY A 66 9.17 26.01 -21.05
C GLY A 66 10.47 25.42 -20.48
N GLY A 67 11.44 26.24 -20.09
CA GLY A 67 12.59 25.78 -19.31
C GLY A 67 12.19 25.42 -17.86
N ALA A 68 12.66 24.27 -17.37
CA ALA A 68 12.76 23.95 -15.95
C ALA A 68 13.39 25.13 -15.17
N PRO A 69 13.11 25.32 -13.87
CA PRO A 69 13.67 26.45 -13.13
C PRO A 69 15.20 26.34 -13.10
N ALA A 70 15.85 27.08 -14.00
CA ALA A 70 17.28 27.29 -13.99
C ALA A 70 17.62 28.16 -12.78
N VAL A 71 18.50 27.66 -11.92
CA VAL A 71 19.15 28.47 -10.91
C VAL A 71 20.10 29.40 -11.65
N ASN A 72 19.68 30.65 -11.89
CA ASN A 72 20.57 31.66 -12.44
C ASN A 72 21.51 32.15 -11.33
N ILE A 73 22.76 31.72 -11.41
CA ILE A 73 23.87 32.30 -10.66
C ILE A 73 24.35 33.51 -11.44
N TYR A 74 24.12 34.71 -10.91
CA TYR A 74 24.69 35.94 -11.48
C TYR A 74 26.06 36.18 -10.86
N PRO A 75 27.14 36.27 -11.65
CA PRO A 75 28.37 36.86 -11.14
C PRO A 75 28.24 38.38 -11.20
N LEU A 76 28.40 39.05 -10.05
CA LEU A 76 28.72 40.48 -10.01
C LEU A 76 30.21 40.66 -9.68
N PRO A 77 30.82 41.76 -10.16
CA PRO A 77 32.26 41.89 -10.22
C PRO A 77 32.79 42.57 -8.97
N ASP A 78 33.23 41.80 -7.97
CA ASP A 78 34.37 42.18 -7.13
C ASP A 78 34.84 40.98 -6.28
N GLU A 79 36.15 40.87 -6.04
CA GLU A 79 36.83 39.66 -5.53
C GLU A 79 36.60 39.35 -4.03
N ARG A 80 35.48 39.74 -3.40
CA ARG A 80 35.23 39.49 -1.96
C ARG A 80 33.77 39.19 -1.57
N SER A 81 33.02 38.42 -2.36
CA SER A 81 31.67 37.99 -1.94
C SER A 81 31.58 36.49 -1.63
N THR A 82 31.09 36.17 -0.43
CA THR A 82 30.78 34.80 0.06
C THR A 82 29.59 34.19 -0.68
N PRO A 83 29.53 32.86 -0.88
CA PRO A 83 28.40 32.21 -1.55
C PRO A 83 27.09 32.36 -0.75
N VAL A 84 26.00 32.63 -1.48
CA VAL A 84 24.63 32.76 -0.94
C VAL A 84 23.78 31.58 -1.42
N LEU A 85 22.99 30.99 -0.52
CA LEU A 85 22.00 29.95 -0.87
C LEU A 85 20.60 30.45 -0.48
N GLY A 86 19.70 30.54 -1.47
CA GLY A 86 18.31 30.96 -1.28
C GLY A 86 17.33 29.81 -1.48
N ARG A 87 16.27 29.75 -0.67
CA ARG A 87 15.13 28.84 -0.88
C ARG A 87 13.87 29.66 -1.15
N TYR A 88 13.25 29.44 -2.30
CA TYR A 88 11.93 30.02 -2.60
C TYR A 88 10.83 29.18 -1.96
N SER A 89 9.85 29.84 -1.33
CA SER A 89 8.59 29.22 -0.93
C SER A 89 7.42 30.02 -1.48
N ARG A 90 6.43 29.34 -2.08
CA ARG A 90 5.18 29.97 -2.52
C ARG A 90 4.50 30.57 -1.28
N ASN A 91 4.20 31.88 -1.34
CA ASN A 91 3.61 32.77 -0.32
C ASN A 91 4.61 33.72 0.39
N GLU A 92 5.37 34.46 -0.43
CA GLU A 92 5.99 35.78 -0.13
C GLU A 92 7.08 35.89 0.94
N ASN A 93 7.60 34.78 1.47
CA ASN A 93 8.81 34.83 2.32
C ASN A 93 9.99 34.16 1.61
N VAL A 94 11.01 34.96 1.29
CA VAL A 94 12.33 34.47 0.86
C VAL A 94 13.24 34.45 2.07
N GLU A 95 13.68 33.25 2.46
CA GLU A 95 14.74 33.13 3.48
C GLU A 95 16.10 33.07 2.78
N VAL A 96 16.96 34.05 3.07
CA VAL A 96 18.33 34.12 2.57
C VAL A 96 19.28 33.77 3.71
N PHE A 97 20.25 32.91 3.42
CA PHE A 97 21.30 32.53 4.34
C PHE A 97 22.63 33.03 3.81
N GLU A 98 23.32 33.82 4.62
CA GLU A 98 24.65 34.35 4.32
C GLU A 98 25.69 33.68 5.21
N TRP A 99 26.85 33.43 4.62
CA TRP A 99 28.03 32.92 5.27
C TRP A 99 28.93 34.11 5.64
N ASP A 100 29.14 34.36 6.93
CA ASP A 100 30.01 35.46 7.37
C ASP A 100 31.48 35.03 7.51
N GLU A 101 32.38 36.01 7.69
CA GLU A 101 33.83 35.80 7.84
C GLU A 101 34.20 34.95 9.07
N GLY A 102 33.25 34.72 9.99
CA GLY A 102 33.38 33.82 11.14
C GLY A 102 32.92 32.38 10.89
N ARG A 103 32.53 32.02 9.65
CA ARG A 103 31.96 30.71 9.27
C ARG A 103 30.68 30.36 10.04
N THR A 104 29.88 31.35 10.39
CA THR A 104 28.57 31.15 11.01
C THR A 104 27.45 31.53 10.06
N TRP A 105 26.42 30.67 9.97
CA TRP A 105 25.21 30.97 9.21
C TRP A 105 24.42 32.07 9.91
N ARG A 106 24.23 33.20 9.24
CA ARG A 106 23.29 34.22 9.71
C ARG A 106 21.96 34.07 8.97
N ARG A 107 20.89 33.91 9.75
CA ARG A 107 19.51 33.90 9.26
C ARG A 107 19.01 35.33 9.20
N CYS A 108 18.86 35.89 7.99
CA CYS A 108 18.24 37.19 7.83
C CYS A 108 16.75 37.00 7.49
N ARG A 109 15.87 37.65 8.24
CA ARG A 109 14.43 37.70 7.95
C ARG A 109 14.06 39.11 7.53
N THR A 110 13.64 39.29 6.29
CA THR A 110 12.87 40.48 5.91
C THR A 110 11.41 40.20 6.24
N LYS A 111 10.85 40.94 7.21
CA LYS A 111 9.40 40.98 7.44
C LYS A 111 8.83 42.24 6.82
N HIS A 112 7.68 42.07 6.17
CA HIS A 112 6.76 43.13 5.77
C HIS A 112 6.52 44.12 6.93
N PRO A 113 6.41 45.42 6.65
CA PRO A 113 6.31 46.46 7.67
C PRO A 113 4.90 46.51 8.25
N GLU A 114 4.58 45.72 9.27
CA GLU A 114 3.48 46.03 10.19
C GLU A 114 3.58 45.15 11.45
N GLY A 115 3.73 45.80 12.60
CA GLY A 115 4.20 45.20 13.85
C GLY A 115 3.20 44.28 14.56
N SER A 116 3.70 43.16 15.09
CA SER A 116 3.34 42.66 16.44
C SER A 116 4.10 41.38 16.82
N VAL A 117 4.50 41.36 18.10
CA VAL A 117 4.91 40.30 19.04
C VAL A 117 5.86 39.18 18.57
N THR A 118 7.06 39.18 19.14
CA THR A 118 8.05 38.09 19.07
C THR A 118 7.71 36.99 20.08
N LYS A 119 7.43 35.75 19.62
CA LYS A 119 7.38 34.55 20.48
C LYS A 119 8.76 33.89 20.53
N TYR A 120 9.21 33.53 21.73
CA TYR A 120 10.42 32.75 21.97
C TYR A 120 10.20 31.26 21.66
N GLY A 121 11.22 30.59 21.13
CA GLY A 121 11.17 29.16 20.79
C GLY A 121 12.54 28.49 20.91
N TRP A 122 12.52 27.16 20.93
CA TRP A 122 13.70 26.30 21.01
C TRP A 122 14.35 26.12 19.64
N VAL A 123 15.68 25.99 19.61
CA VAL A 123 16.43 25.72 18.38
C VAL A 123 16.88 24.27 18.39
N LYS A 124 16.50 23.53 17.34
CA LYS A 124 16.98 22.18 17.08
C LYS A 124 18.34 22.28 16.39
N VAL A 125 19.40 21.93 17.10
CA VAL A 125 20.74 21.85 16.51
C VAL A 125 20.97 20.41 16.07
N LEU A 126 21.07 20.19 14.76
CA LEU A 126 21.43 18.90 14.19
C LEU A 126 22.95 18.83 14.08
N THR A 127 23.56 17.91 14.83
CA THR A 127 24.96 17.56 14.65
C THR A 127 25.05 16.11 14.18
N ASN A 128 25.96 15.87 13.25
CA ASN A 128 26.14 14.56 12.59
C ASN A 128 26.61 13.47 13.57
N LYS A 129 27.02 13.86 14.78
CA LYS A 129 27.67 12.98 15.77
C LYS A 129 26.80 12.66 17.00
N TYR A 130 25.78 13.48 17.31
CA TYR A 130 25.06 13.37 18.59
C TYR A 130 23.52 13.44 18.50
N GLY A 131 22.94 13.53 17.30
CA GLY A 131 21.50 13.72 17.14
C GLY A 131 21.01 15.10 17.60
N PRO A 132 19.68 15.34 17.65
CA PRO A 132 19.13 16.67 17.91
C PRO A 132 19.28 17.08 19.38
N LEU A 133 19.97 18.21 19.60
CA LEU A 133 20.01 18.91 20.88
C LEU A 133 18.97 20.04 20.91
N MET A 134 18.28 20.17 22.04
CA MET A 134 17.31 21.23 22.32
C MET A 134 17.82 22.05 23.51
N VAL A 135 17.97 23.37 23.36
CA VAL A 135 18.48 24.25 24.43
C VAL A 135 17.56 25.48 24.60
N PRO A 136 17.26 25.93 25.84
CA PRO A 136 16.42 27.10 26.06
C PRO A 136 17.18 28.38 25.70
N ASN A 137 16.47 29.31 25.08
CA ASN A 137 17.05 30.53 24.48
C ASN A 137 17.72 31.47 25.51
N SER A 138 17.31 31.40 26.79
CA SER A 138 17.83 32.25 27.87
C SER A 138 19.23 31.87 28.37
N GLN A 139 19.67 30.63 28.19
CA GLN A 139 20.99 30.17 28.68
C GLN A 139 22.13 30.41 27.67
N VAL A 140 21.80 30.61 26.40
CA VAL A 140 22.79 30.95 25.35
C VAL A 140 23.40 32.34 25.59
N GLN A 141 22.64 33.27 26.19
CA GLN A 141 23.14 34.61 26.48
C GLN A 141 24.04 34.69 27.72
N GLN A 142 23.83 33.84 28.74
CA GLN A 142 24.70 33.81 29.93
C GLN A 142 26.07 33.17 29.63
N LEU A 143 26.12 32.13 28.80
CA LEU A 143 27.38 31.54 28.34
C LEU A 143 28.18 32.49 27.43
N MET A 144 27.49 33.31 26.63
CA MET A 144 28.15 34.27 25.72
C MET A 144 28.66 35.54 26.44
N HIS A 145 28.12 35.90 27.60
CA HIS A 145 28.58 37.06 28.36
C HIS A 145 29.84 36.78 29.20
N LEU A 146 30.10 35.52 29.56
CA LEU A 146 31.33 35.11 30.26
C LEU A 146 32.55 35.02 29.31
N CYS A 147 32.34 34.98 27.99
CA CYS A 147 33.41 34.86 27.00
C CYS A 147 33.91 36.20 26.42
N ARG A 148 33.61 37.36 27.03
CA ARG A 148 33.89 38.67 26.42
C ARG A 148 34.88 39.59 27.15
N SER A 149 35.55 39.15 28.20
CA SER A 149 36.63 39.95 28.78
C SER A 149 37.65 39.12 29.54
N ASP A 150 38.54 38.42 28.84
CA ASP A 150 39.99 38.51 29.07
C ASP A 150 40.79 37.73 28.00
N THR A 151 41.91 38.29 27.55
CA THR A 151 42.79 37.73 26.50
C THR A 151 43.88 36.83 27.07
N SER A 152 43.53 35.85 27.90
CA SER A 152 44.50 34.82 28.32
C SER A 152 44.04 33.43 27.84
N GLY A 153 44.95 32.71 27.18
CA GLY A 153 44.73 31.37 26.63
C GLY A 153 44.38 30.29 27.67
N VAL A 154 44.29 30.65 28.95
CA VAL A 154 43.94 29.75 30.06
C VAL A 154 42.43 29.53 30.15
N LEU A 155 41.60 30.53 29.82
CA LEU A 155 40.14 30.34 29.88
C LEU A 155 39.60 29.49 28.72
N ARG A 156 40.30 29.46 27.58
CA ARG A 156 39.91 28.62 26.44
C ARG A 156 40.10 27.14 26.76
N SER A 157 41.22 26.77 27.39
CA SER A 157 41.42 25.39 27.85
C SER A 157 40.47 25.04 28.99
N VAL A 158 40.20 25.94 29.95
CA VAL A 158 39.25 25.68 31.03
C VAL A 158 37.81 25.56 30.54
N LEU A 159 37.38 26.32 29.53
CA LEU A 159 36.03 26.24 28.98
C LEU A 159 35.86 25.11 27.95
N GLU A 160 36.90 24.77 27.19
CA GLU A 160 36.91 23.53 26.40
C GLU A 160 36.91 22.32 27.34
N ASP A 161 37.72 22.34 28.41
CA ASP A 161 37.73 21.29 29.44
C ASP A 161 36.45 21.27 30.27
N GLU A 162 35.80 22.39 30.61
CA GLU A 162 34.54 22.40 31.38
C GLU A 162 33.31 22.11 30.52
N CYS A 163 33.30 22.51 29.25
CA CYS A 163 32.21 22.16 28.34
C CYS A 163 32.34 20.71 27.91
N GLU A 164 33.56 20.25 27.61
CA GLU A 164 33.85 18.84 27.38
C GLU A 164 33.65 18.02 28.67
N SER A 165 34.00 18.52 29.85
CA SER A 165 33.72 17.87 31.14
C SER A 165 32.23 17.86 31.47
N ASN A 166 31.47 18.94 31.26
CA ASN A 166 30.02 18.94 31.54
C ASN A 166 29.25 18.12 30.52
N VAL A 167 29.65 18.10 29.25
CA VAL A 167 29.12 17.17 28.25
C VAL A 167 29.53 15.75 28.62
N GLN A 168 30.78 15.46 28.95
CA GLN A 168 31.24 14.14 29.42
C GLN A 168 30.67 13.73 30.79
N LYS A 169 30.20 14.66 31.62
CA LYS A 169 29.64 14.38 32.94
C LYS A 169 28.14 14.16 32.85
N HIS A 170 27.43 15.02 32.13
CA HIS A 170 25.97 14.99 32.05
C HIS A 170 25.42 14.21 30.86
N VAL A 171 26.14 14.08 29.74
CA VAL A 171 25.69 13.21 28.63
C VAL A 171 25.69 11.76 29.07
N PRO A 172 26.69 11.23 29.79
CA PRO A 172 26.59 9.89 30.35
C PRO A 172 25.45 9.75 31.35
N ASP A 173 25.14 10.74 32.19
CA ASP A 173 23.99 10.65 33.12
C ASP A 173 22.62 10.77 32.42
N MET A 174 22.53 11.56 31.35
CA MET A 174 21.31 11.70 30.56
C MET A 174 21.11 10.52 29.60
N LEU A 175 22.20 9.96 29.06
CA LEU A 175 22.20 8.71 28.32
C LEU A 175 21.99 7.52 29.26
N ARG A 176 22.60 7.50 30.46
CA ARG A 176 22.31 6.53 31.53
C ARG A 176 20.87 6.65 31.97
N GLY A 177 20.32 7.87 32.08
CA GLY A 177 18.92 8.14 32.39
C GLY A 177 18.00 7.60 31.30
N LYS A 178 18.19 7.99 30.03
CA LYS A 178 17.41 7.45 28.91
C LYS A 178 17.59 5.93 28.76
N LYS A 179 18.78 5.38 29.03
CA LYS A 179 19.09 3.95 28.97
C LYS A 179 18.43 3.20 30.12
N TRP A 180 18.46 3.75 31.33
CA TRP A 180 17.83 3.19 32.53
C TRP A 180 16.32 3.22 32.40
N TRP A 181 15.73 4.38 32.06
CA TRP A 181 14.30 4.49 31.76
C TRP A 181 13.86 3.52 30.67
N ARG A 182 14.67 3.30 29.63
CA ARG A 182 14.34 2.36 28.54
C ARG A 182 14.45 0.89 28.96
N MET A 183 15.44 0.53 29.78
CA MET A 183 15.56 -0.84 30.33
C MET A 183 14.45 -1.14 31.33
N GLU A 184 14.17 -0.18 32.23
CA GLU A 184 13.09 -0.31 33.18
C GLU A 184 11.73 -0.34 32.48
N PHE A 185 11.56 0.46 31.43
CA PHE A 185 10.39 0.40 30.57
C PHE A 185 10.19 -0.98 29.95
N LEU A 186 11.22 -1.59 29.35
CA LEU A 186 11.12 -2.95 28.78
C LEU A 186 10.84 -4.02 29.85
N ARG A 187 11.28 -3.81 31.10
CA ARG A 187 10.92 -4.69 32.23
C ARG A 187 9.46 -4.54 32.65
N THR A 188 8.93 -3.31 32.58
CA THR A 188 7.53 -3.00 32.92
C THR A 188 6.58 -3.12 31.73
N ALA A 189 7.11 -3.36 30.53
CA ALA A 189 6.35 -3.44 29.30
C ALA A 189 5.34 -4.57 29.40
N ARG A 190 4.13 -4.31 28.91
CA ARG A 190 3.09 -5.32 28.90
C ARG A 190 3.47 -6.38 27.86
N ARG A 191 3.56 -7.63 28.31
CA ARG A 191 3.60 -8.77 27.39
C ARG A 191 2.20 -8.96 26.83
N VAL A 192 2.05 -8.75 25.54
CA VAL A 192 0.78 -8.99 24.86
C VAL A 192 0.75 -10.46 24.50
N ARG A 193 -0.24 -11.19 25.04
CA ARG A 193 -0.59 -12.50 24.49
C ARG A 193 -1.58 -12.24 23.36
N PRO A 194 -1.27 -12.62 22.12
CA PRO A 194 -2.28 -12.61 21.09
C PRO A 194 -3.46 -13.47 21.57
N PRO A 195 -4.70 -13.12 21.22
CA PRO A 195 -5.82 -14.04 21.38
C PRO A 195 -5.45 -15.38 20.72
N GLY A 196 -5.88 -16.49 21.32
CA GLY A 196 -5.49 -17.82 20.85
C GLY A 196 -5.76 -18.00 19.35
N PRO A 197 -4.89 -18.72 18.63
CA PRO A 197 -4.95 -18.86 17.16
C PRO A 197 -6.30 -19.42 16.66
N ASP A 198 -7.05 -20.09 17.54
CA ASP A 198 -8.27 -20.83 17.21
C ASP A 198 -9.54 -19.96 17.11
N VAL A 199 -9.45 -18.64 17.30
CA VAL A 199 -10.62 -17.75 17.17
C VAL A 199 -10.71 -17.25 15.72
N PRO A 200 -11.74 -17.63 14.93
CA PRO A 200 -11.92 -17.09 13.59
C PRO A 200 -12.30 -15.60 13.61
N LEU A 201 -12.00 -14.87 12.54
CA LEU A 201 -12.50 -13.49 12.37
C LEU A 201 -14.03 -13.47 12.23
N LYS A 202 -14.68 -12.49 12.85
CA LYS A 202 -16.11 -12.21 12.68
C LYS A 202 -16.33 -11.47 11.36
N MET A 203 -16.47 -12.22 10.27
CA MET A 203 -16.53 -11.67 8.90
C MET A 203 -17.97 -11.48 8.40
N ASP A 204 -18.93 -12.08 9.08
CA ASP A 204 -20.35 -12.08 8.75
C ASP A 204 -21.07 -10.77 9.08
N ASP A 205 -20.36 -9.78 9.63
CA ASP A 205 -20.88 -8.44 9.91
C ASP A 205 -20.75 -7.46 8.73
N GLY A 206 -20.10 -7.88 7.64
CA GLY A 206 -19.94 -7.11 6.40
C GLY A 206 -19.04 -5.87 6.54
N ARG A 207 -18.13 -5.82 7.52
CA ARG A 207 -17.13 -4.75 7.62
C ARG A 207 -16.05 -4.82 6.57
N LEU A 208 -15.70 -6.03 6.12
CA LEU A 208 -14.75 -6.21 5.03
C LEU A 208 -15.37 -5.63 3.75
N VAL A 209 -14.79 -4.56 3.27
CA VAL A 209 -15.15 -3.91 2.01
C VAL A 209 -14.85 -4.87 0.88
N LEU A 210 -15.82 -5.02 -0.03
CA LEU A 210 -15.79 -6.00 -1.13
C LEU A 210 -15.68 -7.47 -0.67
N GLY A 211 -15.90 -7.73 0.62
CA GLY A 211 -16.07 -9.10 1.11
C GLY A 211 -17.36 -9.74 0.57
N PRO A 212 -17.48 -11.07 0.63
CA PRO A 212 -18.65 -11.79 0.11
C PRO A 212 -19.91 -11.55 0.95
N TRP A 213 -19.76 -11.02 2.16
CA TRP A 213 -20.85 -10.83 3.12
C TRP A 213 -21.49 -9.45 2.96
N PRO A 214 -22.81 -9.37 2.70
CA PRO A 214 -23.49 -8.10 2.60
C PRO A 214 -23.49 -7.41 3.96
N ARG A 215 -23.16 -6.13 3.98
CA ARG A 215 -23.22 -5.34 5.21
C ARG A 215 -24.68 -5.09 5.62
N PRO A 216 -25.01 -5.18 6.92
CA PRO A 216 -26.31 -4.74 7.40
C PRO A 216 -26.59 -3.31 6.96
N VAL A 217 -27.66 -3.11 6.18
CA VAL A 217 -28.05 -1.78 5.70
C VAL A 217 -28.42 -0.92 6.90
N PRO A 218 -27.76 0.22 7.14
CA PRO A 218 -28.11 1.10 8.24
C PRO A 218 -29.56 1.58 8.10
N THR A 219 -30.34 1.50 9.19
CA THR A 219 -31.73 1.98 9.20
C THR A 219 -31.84 3.50 9.00
N SER A 220 -30.78 4.25 9.30
CA SER A 220 -30.64 5.66 8.99
C SER A 220 -29.38 5.88 8.14
N LYS A 221 -29.49 6.70 7.08
CA LYS A 221 -28.32 7.15 6.30
C LYS A 221 -27.45 8.07 7.17
N THR A 222 -26.49 7.48 7.88
CA THR A 222 -25.42 8.24 8.53
C THR A 222 -24.60 8.95 7.45
N VAL A 223 -24.26 10.22 7.66
CA VAL A 223 -23.38 10.97 6.75
C VAL A 223 -22.11 11.32 7.52
N PHE A 224 -20.97 10.81 7.05
CA PHE A 224 -19.67 11.04 7.68
C PHE A 224 -18.97 12.23 7.02
N ARG A 225 -18.65 13.25 7.83
CA ARG A 225 -17.83 14.42 7.40
C ARG A 225 -16.38 14.31 7.82
N ARG A 226 -16.07 13.34 8.68
CA ARG A 226 -14.74 13.05 9.21
C ARG A 226 -14.42 11.60 8.97
N ALA A 227 -13.14 11.33 8.71
CA ALA A 227 -12.62 9.97 8.61
C ALA A 227 -11.33 9.81 9.41
N LEU A 228 -11.07 8.58 9.83
CA LEU A 228 -9.81 8.11 10.38
C LEU A 228 -9.32 6.98 9.49
N VAL A 229 -8.05 7.02 9.09
CA VAL A 229 -7.42 5.92 8.37
C VAL A 229 -6.50 5.19 9.34
N MET A 230 -6.80 3.92 9.61
CA MET A 230 -6.00 3.04 10.47
C MET A 230 -5.33 1.98 9.60
N GLY A 231 -4.23 1.40 10.04
CA GLY A 231 -3.56 0.34 9.30
C GLY A 231 -2.22 -0.02 9.91
N ALA A 232 -1.82 -1.27 9.76
CA ALA A 232 -0.45 -1.66 10.07
C ALA A 232 0.51 -0.81 9.22
N HIS A 233 1.72 -0.58 9.70
CA HIS A 233 2.64 0.39 9.11
C HIS A 233 2.97 0.13 7.61
N HIS A 234 2.28 0.81 6.68
CA HIS A 234 2.56 0.75 5.23
C HIS A 234 2.15 2.03 4.46
N THR A 235 2.66 2.16 3.23
CA THR A 235 2.47 3.33 2.35
C THR A 235 1.01 3.55 1.92
N CYS A 236 0.21 2.49 1.77
CA CYS A 236 -1.19 2.62 1.36
C CYS A 236 -2.05 3.45 2.31
N THR A 237 -1.70 3.55 3.61
CA THR A 237 -2.42 4.43 4.55
C THR A 237 -2.36 5.91 4.15
N THR A 238 -1.20 6.37 3.68
CA THR A 238 -1.03 7.74 3.18
C THR A 238 -1.71 7.92 1.83
N ALA A 239 -1.63 6.93 0.92
CA ALA A 239 -2.34 6.98 -0.35
C ALA A 239 -3.86 7.10 -0.14
N LEU A 240 -4.45 6.20 0.65
CA LEU A 240 -5.88 6.23 0.96
C LEU A 240 -6.30 7.55 1.62
N THR A 241 -5.49 8.09 2.53
CA THR A 241 -5.77 9.39 3.15
C THR A 241 -5.98 10.49 2.11
N ARG A 242 -5.09 10.59 1.12
CA ARG A 242 -5.19 11.58 0.03
C ARG A 242 -6.41 11.31 -0.86
N GLU A 243 -6.65 10.05 -1.18
CA GLU A 243 -7.80 9.65 -2.00
C GLU A 243 -9.12 9.96 -1.31
N LEU A 244 -9.26 9.71 -0.02
CA LEU A 244 -10.52 10.04 0.69
C LEU A 244 -10.85 11.53 0.58
N GLU A 245 -9.88 12.41 0.79
CA GLU A 245 -10.09 13.87 0.68
C GLU A 245 -10.32 14.33 -0.76
N ALA A 246 -9.69 13.65 -1.74
CA ALA A 246 -9.86 13.91 -3.17
C ALA A 246 -11.21 13.42 -3.72
N GLN A 247 -11.68 12.26 -3.27
CA GLN A 247 -12.87 11.56 -3.80
C GLN A 247 -14.16 11.98 -3.09
N PHE A 248 -14.09 12.41 -1.82
CA PHE A 248 -15.26 12.70 -0.98
C PHE A 248 -15.21 14.10 -0.34
N PHE A 249 -16.37 14.57 0.14
CA PHE A 249 -16.47 15.74 1.02
C PHE A 249 -16.20 15.34 2.48
N VAL A 250 -14.97 14.93 2.76
CA VAL A 250 -14.53 14.44 4.07
C VAL A 250 -13.21 15.07 4.48
N LYS A 251 -12.98 15.20 5.78
CA LYS A 251 -11.68 15.54 6.36
C LYS A 251 -11.07 14.32 7.05
N VAL A 252 -9.82 13.97 6.75
CA VAL A 252 -9.13 12.88 7.45
C VAL A 252 -8.41 13.43 8.69
N GLU A 253 -8.86 13.02 9.88
CA GLU A 253 -8.41 13.60 11.15
C GLU A 253 -6.98 13.20 11.55
N ASN A 254 -6.47 12.09 11.03
CA ASN A 254 -5.11 11.60 11.28
C ASN A 254 -4.22 11.64 10.03
N ASN A 255 -4.40 12.67 9.20
CA ASN A 255 -3.59 12.91 8.01
C ASN A 255 -2.18 13.43 8.39
N TYR A 256 -1.15 12.61 8.19
CA TYR A 256 0.24 12.93 8.55
C TYR A 256 0.85 14.06 7.72
N ASP A 257 0.33 14.33 6.52
CA ASP A 257 0.84 15.41 5.68
C ASP A 257 0.42 16.79 6.26
N THR A 258 -0.63 16.83 7.09
CA THR A 258 -1.21 18.08 7.62
C THR A 258 -1.19 18.18 9.15
N VAL A 259 -1.20 17.04 9.86
CA VAL A 259 -1.23 16.97 11.31
C VAL A 259 0.17 16.67 11.83
N GLN A 260 0.65 17.49 12.77
CA GLN A 260 1.91 17.18 13.47
C GLN A 260 1.76 15.83 14.19
N PRO A 261 2.73 14.90 14.07
CA PRO A 261 2.64 13.57 14.67
C PRO A 261 2.30 13.57 16.16
N ASP A 262 2.70 14.62 16.88
CA ASP A 262 2.50 14.75 18.32
C ASP A 262 1.13 15.32 18.72
N ALA A 263 0.30 15.77 17.77
CA ALA A 263 -0.93 16.49 18.07
C ALA A 263 -2.06 15.60 18.60
N ARG A 264 -2.09 14.31 18.23
CA ARG A 264 -3.09 13.31 18.67
C ARG A 264 -2.50 11.89 18.69
N PRO A 265 -1.63 11.56 19.66
CA PRO A 265 -1.02 10.24 19.76
C PRO A 265 -2.05 9.10 19.91
N GLU A 266 -3.26 9.41 20.40
CA GLU A 266 -4.36 8.46 20.54
C GLU A 266 -4.93 7.96 19.21
N ASN A 267 -4.77 8.72 18.12
CA ASN A 267 -5.23 8.33 16.78
C ASN A 267 -4.07 7.96 15.85
N HIS A 268 -2.92 7.63 16.43
CA HIS A 268 -1.78 7.20 15.66
C HIS A 268 -2.18 5.97 14.84
N LYS A 269 -2.18 6.11 13.51
CA LYS A 269 -2.83 5.16 12.60
C LYS A 269 -2.30 3.72 12.67
N HIS A 270 -1.14 3.55 13.29
CA HIS A 270 -0.44 2.28 13.42
C HIS A 270 -0.56 1.64 14.80
N ARG A 271 -1.19 2.31 15.77
CA ARG A 271 -1.33 1.76 17.12
C ARG A 271 -2.42 0.69 17.14
N ILE A 272 -2.19 -0.38 17.88
CA ILE A 272 -3.24 -1.34 18.23
C ILE A 272 -4.12 -0.69 19.29
N MET A 273 -5.38 -0.48 18.95
CA MET A 273 -6.31 0.26 19.79
C MET A 273 -6.99 -0.70 20.76
N GLU A 274 -7.18 -0.25 22.00
CA GLU A 274 -7.97 -0.95 23.01
C GLU A 274 -9.31 -0.25 23.29
N GLN A 275 -9.51 0.93 22.69
CA GLN A 275 -10.68 1.76 22.86
C GLN A 275 -11.08 2.37 21.52
N PRO A 276 -12.38 2.72 21.35
CA PRO A 276 -12.87 3.43 20.18
C PRO A 276 -12.06 4.67 19.80
N PRO A 277 -11.56 4.76 18.54
CA PRO A 277 -10.90 5.96 18.06
C PRO A 277 -11.82 7.19 18.10
N SER A 278 -11.24 8.34 18.42
CA SER A 278 -11.94 9.64 18.50
C SER A 278 -11.72 10.45 17.20
N PRO A 279 -12.71 11.20 16.68
CA PRO A 279 -14.01 11.49 17.26
C PRO A 279 -15.06 10.39 16.97
N PRO A 280 -16.15 10.29 17.76
CA PRO A 280 -17.15 9.22 17.66
C PRO A 280 -18.01 9.25 16.39
N ASP A 281 -18.03 10.38 15.68
CA ASP A 281 -18.76 10.61 14.43
C ASP A 281 -17.87 10.51 13.18
N ALA A 282 -16.62 10.05 13.31
CA ALA A 282 -15.77 9.74 12.16
C ALA A 282 -16.04 8.32 11.65
N LEU A 283 -15.99 8.15 10.32
CA LEU A 283 -15.83 6.85 9.69
C LEU A 283 -14.39 6.36 9.91
N ILE A 284 -14.23 5.14 10.37
CA ILE A 284 -12.93 4.51 10.57
C ILE A 284 -12.68 3.57 9.40
N VAL A 285 -11.60 3.79 8.65
CA VAL A 285 -11.19 2.92 7.54
C VAL A 285 -9.90 2.23 7.93
N CYS A 286 -9.99 0.94 8.28
CA CYS A 286 -8.88 0.10 8.68
C CYS A 286 -8.31 -0.61 7.46
N LEU A 287 -7.06 -0.31 7.09
CA LEU A 287 -6.33 -0.99 6.03
C LEU A 287 -5.65 -2.24 6.59
N VAL A 288 -5.90 -3.36 5.92
CA VAL A 288 -5.13 -4.59 6.09
C VAL A 288 -4.33 -4.85 4.82
N LYS A 289 -3.13 -5.40 4.98
CA LYS A 289 -2.23 -5.73 3.87
C LYS A 289 -1.85 -7.19 3.96
N GLU A 290 -1.65 -7.84 2.83
CA GLU A 290 -1.14 -9.21 2.78
C GLU A 290 0.18 -9.31 3.58
N PRO A 291 0.32 -10.31 4.48
CA PRO A 291 1.40 -10.35 5.46
C PRO A 291 2.80 -10.47 4.85
N CYS A 292 3.00 -11.23 3.77
CA CYS A 292 4.30 -11.31 3.09
C CYS A 292 4.68 -9.94 2.50
N PHE A 293 3.78 -9.26 1.79
CA PHE A 293 4.05 -7.91 1.28
C PHE A 293 4.19 -6.87 2.40
N TRP A 294 3.55 -7.08 3.55
CA TRP A 294 3.72 -6.25 4.74
C TRP A 294 5.12 -6.45 5.35
N LEU A 295 5.57 -7.69 5.56
CA LEU A 295 6.92 -8.02 6.02
C LEU A 295 8.01 -7.43 5.10
N GLN A 296 7.86 -7.61 3.78
CA GLN A 296 8.75 -6.95 2.80
C GLN A 296 8.75 -5.42 2.93
N SER A 297 7.63 -4.84 3.36
CA SER A 297 7.53 -3.39 3.56
C SER A 297 8.25 -2.94 4.81
N LEU A 298 8.23 -3.75 5.88
CA LEU A 298 8.95 -3.49 7.12
C LEU A 298 10.46 -3.49 6.92
N THR A 299 10.99 -4.47 6.19
CA THR A 299 12.45 -4.59 5.98
C THR A 299 13.06 -3.51 5.11
N ARG A 300 12.26 -2.78 4.33
CA ARG A 300 12.77 -1.62 3.59
C ARG A 300 13.21 -0.48 4.52
N HIS A 301 12.61 -0.37 5.70
CA HIS A 301 12.74 0.79 6.59
C HIS A 301 12.33 0.48 8.03
N ALA A 302 12.88 -0.59 8.64
CA ALA A 302 12.43 -1.10 9.94
C ALA A 302 12.37 -0.02 11.03
N ALA A 303 13.37 0.86 11.08
CA ALA A 303 13.42 2.00 12.01
C ALA A 303 12.22 2.98 11.90
N THR A 304 11.51 3.00 10.77
CA THR A 304 10.40 3.93 10.52
C THR A 304 9.05 3.38 10.96
N TYR A 305 8.97 2.10 11.32
CA TYR A 305 7.69 1.40 11.54
C TYR A 305 7.39 1.08 13.00
N ALA A 306 8.14 1.69 13.94
CA ALA A 306 7.99 1.48 15.38
C ALA A 306 8.07 0.02 15.84
N ILE A 307 8.47 -0.91 14.97
CA ILE A 307 8.77 -2.30 15.29
C ILE A 307 10.26 -2.37 15.59
N ARG A 308 10.60 -2.72 16.83
CA ARG A 308 11.98 -2.88 17.27
C ARG A 308 12.25 -4.35 17.55
N ALA A 309 13.19 -4.93 16.81
CA ALA A 309 13.64 -6.30 17.09
C ALA A 309 14.36 -6.35 18.43
N LEU A 310 14.01 -7.36 19.24
CA LEU A 310 14.57 -7.59 20.55
C LEU A 310 15.28 -8.95 20.59
N GLN A 311 16.28 -9.04 21.46
CA GLN A 311 16.93 -10.27 21.85
C GLN A 311 16.48 -10.63 23.26
N GLU A 312 15.99 -11.85 23.45
CA GLU A 312 15.74 -12.39 24.78
C GLU A 312 17.06 -12.78 25.45
N MET A 313 17.27 -12.29 26.67
CA MET A 313 18.45 -12.55 27.47
C MET A 313 18.24 -13.78 28.36
N PRO A 314 19.32 -14.42 28.87
CA PRO A 314 19.19 -15.60 29.73
C PRO A 314 18.37 -15.39 31.01
N ASP A 315 18.23 -14.15 31.47
CA ASP A 315 17.41 -13.78 32.63
C ASP A 315 15.94 -13.52 32.29
N GLY A 316 15.52 -13.74 31.03
CA GLY A 316 14.17 -13.51 30.51
C GLY A 316 13.84 -12.04 30.24
N SER A 317 14.83 -11.14 30.35
CA SER A 317 14.69 -9.75 29.92
C SER A 317 14.89 -9.60 28.41
N TYR A 318 14.50 -8.47 27.85
CA TYR A 318 14.67 -8.17 26.43
C TYR A 318 15.61 -7.00 26.23
N GLU A 319 16.50 -7.12 25.25
CA GLU A 319 17.40 -6.04 24.82
C GLU A 319 17.20 -5.70 23.35
N ASP A 320 17.39 -4.43 23.01
CA ASP A 320 17.29 -3.94 21.64
C ASP A 320 18.44 -4.47 20.77
N MET A 321 18.12 -5.20 19.69
CA MET A 321 19.12 -5.81 18.81
C MET A 321 20.03 -4.78 18.11
N GLU A 322 19.59 -3.55 17.90
CA GLU A 322 20.42 -2.51 17.27
C GLU A 322 21.66 -2.18 18.12
N ARG A 323 21.61 -2.44 19.43
CA ARG A 323 22.74 -2.16 20.33
C ARG A 323 23.92 -3.10 20.12
N HIS A 324 23.65 -4.34 19.73
CA HIS A 324 24.66 -5.40 19.71
C HIS A 324 25.24 -5.67 18.33
N VAL A 325 24.46 -5.41 17.28
CA VAL A 325 24.75 -5.92 15.93
C VAL A 325 24.85 -4.79 14.90
N GLY A 326 24.90 -3.52 15.33
CA GLY A 326 25.06 -2.37 14.43
C GLY A 326 23.77 -1.92 13.72
N PRO A 327 23.87 -0.92 12.82
CA PRO A 327 22.73 -0.33 12.14
C PRO A 327 21.95 -1.36 11.32
N MET A 328 20.62 -1.36 11.41
CA MET A 328 19.79 -2.25 10.59
C MET A 328 19.97 -2.04 9.07
N GLU A 329 20.41 -0.86 8.67
CA GLU A 329 20.61 -0.48 7.26
C GLU A 329 21.73 -1.26 6.57
N GLU A 330 22.66 -1.83 7.34
CA GLU A 330 23.79 -2.62 6.83
C GLU A 330 23.45 -4.11 6.69
N ARG A 331 22.30 -4.55 7.22
CA ARG A 331 21.90 -5.95 7.21
C ARG A 331 21.25 -6.36 5.90
N SER A 332 21.40 -7.64 5.58
CA SER A 332 20.63 -8.26 4.51
C SER A 332 19.13 -8.24 4.86
N GLN A 333 18.29 -8.28 3.82
CA GLN A 333 16.84 -8.39 4.01
C GLN A 333 16.46 -9.66 4.81
N GLU A 334 17.23 -10.74 4.65
CA GLU A 334 17.03 -11.99 5.37
C GLU A 334 17.26 -11.84 6.88
N GLU A 335 18.39 -11.27 7.29
CA GLU A 335 18.70 -11.02 8.70
C GLU A 335 17.67 -10.07 9.36
N LEU A 336 17.16 -9.10 8.60
CA LEU A 336 16.10 -8.22 9.07
C LEU A 336 14.78 -8.97 9.25
N LEU A 337 14.43 -9.89 8.35
CA LEU A 337 13.23 -10.73 8.48
C LEU A 337 13.35 -11.65 9.69
N ASP A 338 14.47 -12.36 9.86
CA ASP A 338 14.71 -13.23 11.02
C ASP A 338 14.61 -12.42 12.33
N ALA A 339 15.16 -11.20 12.37
CA ALA A 339 15.11 -10.33 13.55
C ALA A 339 13.67 -9.88 13.89
N ILE A 340 12.86 -9.48 12.91
CA ILE A 340 11.48 -9.01 13.19
C ILE A 340 10.47 -10.15 13.37
N LEU A 341 10.81 -11.38 12.98
CA LEU A 341 10.00 -12.56 13.26
C LEU A 341 10.30 -13.15 14.64
N GLY A 342 11.44 -12.80 15.23
CA GLY A 342 11.74 -12.99 16.66
C GLY A 342 11.00 -12.01 17.56
N PRO A 343 11.35 -11.92 18.85
CA PRO A 343 10.72 -10.99 19.79
C PRO A 343 10.78 -9.54 19.27
N VAL A 344 9.67 -8.83 19.29
CA VAL A 344 9.65 -7.39 18.94
C VAL A 344 8.96 -6.56 20.00
N GLU A 345 9.37 -5.30 20.11
CA GLU A 345 8.60 -4.26 20.78
C GLU A 345 7.85 -3.43 19.74
N PHE A 346 6.61 -3.07 20.07
CA PHE A 346 5.74 -2.23 19.26
C PHE A 346 4.91 -1.31 20.16
N PHE A 347 5.14 0.00 20.07
CA PHE A 347 4.44 1.04 20.86
C PHE A 347 4.37 0.79 22.38
N GLY A 348 5.40 0.15 22.92
CA GLY A 348 5.54 -0.14 24.34
C GLY A 348 5.19 -1.56 24.75
N ASP A 349 4.59 -2.31 23.85
CA ASP A 349 4.18 -3.69 24.09
C ASP A 349 5.21 -4.66 23.51
N ILE A 350 5.44 -5.76 24.22
CA ILE A 350 6.36 -6.81 23.78
C ILE A 350 5.55 -7.99 23.22
N TYR A 351 5.95 -8.41 22.01
CA TYR A 351 5.43 -9.56 21.27
C TYR A 351 6.55 -10.61 21.22
N PRO A 352 6.64 -11.47 22.25
CA PRO A 352 7.76 -12.39 22.40
C PRO A 352 7.71 -13.54 21.39
N ASP A 353 6.51 -13.98 21.05
CA ASP A 353 6.26 -15.10 20.14
C ASP A 353 5.70 -14.56 18.82
N GLY A 354 6.29 -14.96 17.69
CA GLY A 354 5.84 -14.58 16.34
C GLY A 354 6.14 -13.14 15.91
N GLY A 355 6.68 -12.30 16.82
CA GLY A 355 7.24 -11.00 16.49
C GLY A 355 6.27 -10.07 15.77
N ALA A 356 6.72 -9.56 14.62
CA ALA A 356 5.93 -8.70 13.74
C ALA A 356 4.63 -9.37 13.27
N LEU A 357 4.59 -10.69 13.07
CA LEU A 357 3.34 -11.36 12.66
C LEU A 357 2.28 -11.30 13.77
N SER A 358 2.70 -11.39 15.03
CA SER A 358 1.79 -11.22 16.17
C SER A 358 1.30 -9.77 16.30
N VAL A 359 2.14 -8.79 15.95
CA VAL A 359 1.71 -7.37 15.82
C VAL A 359 0.66 -7.22 14.71
N TRP A 360 0.88 -7.85 13.55
CA TRP A 360 -0.07 -7.84 12.44
C TRP A 360 -1.39 -8.48 12.84
N GLU A 361 -1.35 -9.67 13.44
CA GLU A 361 -2.53 -10.39 13.92
C GLU A 361 -3.32 -9.56 14.93
N ALA A 362 -2.65 -9.05 15.97
CA ALA A 362 -3.30 -8.23 16.99
C ALA A 362 -3.96 -6.98 16.38
N SER A 363 -3.29 -6.34 15.41
CA SER A 363 -3.85 -5.21 14.67
C SER A 363 -5.10 -5.61 13.91
N VAL A 364 -5.04 -6.67 13.10
CA VAL A 364 -6.17 -7.13 12.27
C VAL A 364 -7.33 -7.57 13.13
N ARG A 365 -7.10 -8.35 14.18
CA ARG A 365 -8.16 -8.80 15.09
C ARG A 365 -8.83 -7.63 15.79
N SER A 366 -8.07 -6.62 16.21
CA SER A 366 -8.68 -5.41 16.77
C SER A 366 -9.66 -4.78 15.79
N TYR A 367 -9.38 -4.79 14.48
CA TYR A 367 -10.30 -4.25 13.46
C TYR A 367 -11.62 -5.00 13.35
N PHE A 368 -11.79 -6.17 13.96
CA PHE A 368 -13.04 -6.92 14.00
C PHE A 368 -13.63 -7.01 15.42
N ASP A 369 -13.01 -6.33 16.38
CA ASP A 369 -13.57 -6.14 17.71
C ASP A 369 -14.58 -4.99 17.68
N GLU A 370 -15.83 -5.25 18.09
CA GLU A 370 -16.90 -4.25 18.08
C GLU A 370 -16.75 -3.23 19.23
N GLU A 371 -16.12 -3.61 20.34
CA GLU A 371 -15.86 -2.73 21.48
C GLU A 371 -14.77 -1.71 21.15
N VAL A 372 -13.79 -2.11 20.34
CA VAL A 372 -12.71 -1.22 19.89
C VAL A 372 -13.09 -0.48 18.61
N TYR A 373 -13.68 -1.15 17.64
CA TYR A 373 -14.03 -0.55 16.35
C TYR A 373 -15.50 -0.83 16.04
N PRO A 374 -16.41 0.10 16.37
CA PRO A 374 -17.85 -0.16 16.24
C PRO A 374 -18.27 -0.45 14.80
N LEU A 375 -19.09 -1.49 14.64
CA LEU A 375 -19.60 -1.98 13.34
C LEU A 375 -20.21 -0.85 12.51
N ARG A 376 -20.98 0.06 13.10
CA ARG A 376 -21.72 1.10 12.38
C ARG A 376 -20.85 2.17 11.70
N ARG A 377 -19.57 2.26 12.05
CA ARG A 377 -18.67 3.29 11.53
C ARG A 377 -17.29 2.78 11.17
N THR A 378 -17.11 1.47 10.99
CA THR A 378 -15.81 0.91 10.62
C THR A 378 -15.87 0.15 9.31
N ALA A 379 -14.94 0.41 8.41
CA ALA A 379 -14.72 -0.31 7.17
C ALA A 379 -13.33 -0.95 7.20
N VAL A 380 -13.22 -2.24 6.93
CA VAL A 380 -11.94 -2.92 6.75
C VAL A 380 -11.69 -3.04 5.26
N VAL A 381 -10.57 -2.50 4.77
CA VAL A 381 -10.22 -2.46 3.35
C VAL A 381 -8.91 -3.20 3.15
N ARG A 382 -8.85 -4.15 2.22
CA ARG A 382 -7.56 -4.73 1.80
C ARG A 382 -6.79 -3.69 0.98
N CYS A 383 -5.50 -3.57 1.24
CA CYS A 383 -4.62 -2.68 0.48
C CYS A 383 -4.66 -3.01 -1.01
N GLU A 384 -4.79 -4.29 -1.30
CA GLU A 384 -4.83 -4.83 -2.64
C GLU A 384 -6.15 -4.49 -3.32
N ASP A 385 -7.30 -4.60 -2.65
CA ASP A 385 -8.58 -4.12 -3.19
C ASP A 385 -8.56 -2.62 -3.47
N PHE A 386 -7.95 -1.82 -2.60
CA PHE A 386 -7.78 -0.38 -2.84
C PHE A 386 -6.93 -0.09 -4.09
N LEU A 387 -5.95 -0.93 -4.38
CA LEU A 387 -5.13 -0.81 -5.59
C LEU A 387 -5.89 -1.32 -6.82
N PHE A 388 -6.33 -2.57 -6.82
CA PHE A 388 -6.85 -3.29 -7.99
C PHE A 388 -8.35 -3.09 -8.24
N ASN A 389 -9.13 -2.72 -7.21
CA ASN A 389 -10.57 -2.44 -7.31
C ASN A 389 -10.93 -1.09 -6.68
N PHE A 390 -10.17 -0.05 -7.05
CA PHE A 390 -10.30 1.29 -6.48
C PHE A 390 -11.74 1.82 -6.52
N GLU A 391 -12.40 1.77 -7.67
CA GLU A 391 -13.78 2.24 -7.81
C GLU A 391 -14.77 1.44 -6.97
N GLY A 392 -14.57 0.13 -6.82
CA GLY A 392 -15.39 -0.70 -5.95
C GLY A 392 -15.25 -0.29 -4.48
N VAL A 393 -14.02 -0.05 -4.04
CA VAL A 393 -13.74 0.48 -2.69
C VAL A 393 -14.39 1.85 -2.50
N MET A 394 -14.22 2.79 -3.43
CA MET A 394 -14.81 4.14 -3.30
C MET A 394 -16.35 4.09 -3.30
N GLN A 395 -16.96 3.24 -4.12
CA GLN A 395 -18.40 3.05 -4.12
C GLN A 395 -18.90 2.46 -2.79
N ALA A 396 -18.26 1.40 -2.29
CA ALA A 396 -18.61 0.80 -1.01
C ALA A 396 -18.49 1.83 0.14
N LEU A 397 -17.43 2.62 0.17
CA LEU A 397 -17.25 3.69 1.15
C LEU A 397 -18.31 4.80 1.04
N SER A 398 -18.80 5.09 -0.17
CA SER A 398 -19.92 6.01 -0.39
C SER A 398 -21.22 5.47 0.22
N GLU A 399 -21.50 4.18 0.03
CA GLU A 399 -22.67 3.49 0.59
C GLU A 399 -22.67 3.48 2.13
N LEU A 400 -21.49 3.52 2.75
CA LEU A 400 -21.35 3.67 4.20
C LEU A 400 -21.65 5.07 4.72
N GLY A 401 -21.82 6.06 3.83
CA GLY A 401 -22.19 7.42 4.22
C GLY A 401 -21.12 8.47 3.95
N LEU A 402 -20.05 8.16 3.23
CA LEU A 402 -19.17 9.20 2.69
C LEU A 402 -19.82 9.85 1.47
N GLN A 403 -19.88 11.18 1.45
CA GLN A 403 -20.49 11.90 0.34
C GLN A 403 -19.48 12.06 -0.80
N ARG A 404 -19.60 11.22 -1.85
CA ARG A 404 -18.72 11.29 -3.04
C ARG A 404 -18.90 12.63 -3.75
N ARG A 405 -17.80 13.19 -4.24
CA ARG A 405 -17.83 14.42 -5.05
C ARG A 405 -18.54 14.16 -6.39
N PRO A 406 -19.20 15.15 -7.01
CA PRO A 406 -19.91 14.94 -8.27
C PRO A 406 -18.99 14.54 -9.43
N VAL A 407 -17.77 15.08 -9.43
CA VAL A 407 -16.73 14.78 -10.43
C VAL A 407 -15.45 14.46 -9.65
N PRO A 408 -15.30 13.21 -9.16
CA PRO A 408 -14.07 12.81 -8.52
C PRO A 408 -12.92 12.81 -9.53
N PRO A 409 -11.69 13.20 -9.12
CA PRO A 409 -10.52 13.02 -9.98
C PRO A 409 -10.22 11.53 -10.19
N PRO A 410 -9.44 11.15 -11.22
CA PRO A 410 -8.91 9.80 -11.32
C PRO A 410 -8.04 9.47 -10.09
N PRO A 411 -7.77 8.17 -9.82
CA PRO A 411 -6.86 7.77 -8.75
C PRO A 411 -5.50 8.49 -8.87
N ASP A 412 -4.98 8.96 -7.74
CA ASP A 412 -3.68 9.61 -7.63
C ASP A 412 -2.58 8.63 -8.06
N SER A 413 -1.93 8.93 -9.18
CA SER A 413 -0.83 8.14 -9.70
C SER A 413 0.47 8.35 -8.93
N ARG A 414 0.58 9.40 -8.10
CA ARG A 414 1.84 9.78 -7.44
C ARG A 414 2.22 8.80 -6.33
N ARG A 415 3.52 8.76 -6.03
CA ARG A 415 4.08 8.01 -4.90
C ARG A 415 3.44 8.46 -3.58
N ALA A 416 2.92 7.50 -2.82
CA ALA A 416 2.29 7.75 -1.53
C ALA A 416 3.23 8.44 -0.54
N LYS A 417 4.52 8.08 -0.58
CA LYS A 417 5.58 8.75 0.18
C LYS A 417 6.57 9.37 -0.80
N GLY A 418 6.76 10.69 -0.70
CA GLY A 418 7.75 11.43 -1.48
C GLY A 418 8.97 11.80 -0.63
N GLY A 419 10.10 12.07 -1.30
CA GLY A 419 11.33 12.54 -0.67
C GLY A 419 12.47 11.52 -0.64
N VAL A 420 13.67 12.01 -0.36
CA VAL A 420 14.94 11.24 -0.36
C VAL A 420 14.89 10.00 0.54
N VAL A 421 14.04 10.04 1.58
CA VAL A 421 13.96 8.99 2.61
C VAL A 421 13.25 7.71 2.12
N HIS A 422 12.45 7.78 1.05
CA HIS A 422 11.65 6.65 0.56
C HIS A 422 11.77 6.42 -0.94
N PHE A 423 13.01 6.42 -1.48
CA PHE A 423 13.26 6.25 -2.91
C PHE A 423 12.70 4.95 -3.51
N LYS A 424 12.47 3.91 -2.69
CA LYS A 424 11.83 2.64 -3.06
C LYS A 424 10.30 2.68 -3.02
N ALA A 425 9.68 3.81 -2.72
CA ALA A 425 8.23 3.94 -2.79
C ALA A 425 7.81 3.85 -4.26
N ARG A 426 6.89 2.92 -4.55
CA ARG A 426 6.31 2.72 -5.86
C ARG A 426 5.23 3.77 -6.11
N ASP A 427 5.13 4.24 -7.34
CA ASP A 427 3.93 4.92 -7.81
C ASP A 427 2.78 3.92 -8.00
N ARG A 428 1.61 4.38 -8.44
CA ARG A 428 0.44 3.51 -8.54
C ARG A 428 0.62 2.41 -9.59
N GLU A 429 1.18 2.72 -10.74
CA GLU A 429 1.37 1.78 -11.84
C GLU A 429 2.43 0.73 -11.48
N GLU A 430 3.57 1.18 -10.93
CA GLU A 430 4.61 0.31 -10.39
C GLU A 430 4.05 -0.60 -9.29
N ALA A 431 3.16 -0.08 -8.42
CA ALA A 431 2.53 -0.88 -7.37
C ALA A 431 1.56 -1.93 -7.93
N LEU A 432 0.74 -1.57 -8.92
CA LEU A 432 -0.19 -2.51 -9.57
C LEU A 432 0.57 -3.65 -10.27
N CYS A 433 1.63 -3.32 -11.00
CA CYS A 433 2.49 -4.33 -11.62
C CYS A 433 3.14 -5.22 -10.56
N TRP A 434 3.73 -4.62 -9.52
CA TRP A 434 4.43 -5.36 -8.47
C TRP A 434 3.51 -6.30 -7.69
N TYR A 435 2.37 -5.80 -7.21
CA TYR A 435 1.44 -6.57 -6.36
C TYR A 435 0.53 -7.51 -7.15
N GLY A 436 0.55 -7.44 -8.49
CA GLY A 436 -0.24 -8.32 -9.36
C GLY A 436 0.49 -9.59 -9.76
N ASP A 437 1.81 -9.65 -9.53
CA ASP A 437 2.66 -10.78 -9.88
C ASP A 437 2.94 -11.66 -8.64
N GLU A 438 2.55 -12.93 -8.72
CA GLU A 438 2.76 -13.92 -7.65
C GLU A 438 4.23 -14.11 -7.30
N ALA A 439 5.15 -13.99 -8.28
CA ALA A 439 6.57 -14.09 -8.00
C ALA A 439 7.04 -13.02 -7.00
N ASN A 440 6.45 -11.83 -7.05
CA ASN A 440 6.81 -10.72 -6.17
C ASN A 440 6.31 -10.89 -4.74
N ARG A 441 5.33 -11.77 -4.50
CA ARG A 441 4.78 -12.05 -3.16
C ARG A 441 5.84 -12.57 -2.18
N HIS A 442 6.80 -13.34 -2.68
CA HIS A 442 7.83 -13.96 -1.86
C HIS A 442 9.24 -13.40 -2.09
N VAL A 443 9.38 -12.29 -2.85
CA VAL A 443 10.70 -11.69 -3.11
C VAL A 443 11.40 -11.31 -1.81
N GLY A 444 12.58 -11.90 -1.62
CA GLY A 444 13.43 -11.70 -0.44
C GLY A 444 12.95 -12.42 0.82
N LEU A 445 11.94 -13.29 0.73
CA LEU A 445 11.52 -14.17 1.80
C LEU A 445 12.09 -15.58 1.56
N GLN A 446 12.71 -16.16 2.58
CA GLN A 446 13.09 -17.56 2.57
C GLN A 446 11.86 -18.46 2.80
N PRO A 447 11.88 -19.73 2.37
CA PRO A 447 10.77 -20.67 2.61
C PRO A 447 10.34 -20.74 4.08
N ARG A 448 11.28 -20.64 5.03
CA ARG A 448 10.99 -20.59 6.48
C ARG A 448 10.16 -19.38 6.90
N HIS A 449 10.33 -18.22 6.25
CA HIS A 449 9.54 -17.03 6.53
C HIS A 449 8.10 -17.21 6.04
N VAL A 450 7.92 -17.76 4.84
CA VAL A 450 6.60 -18.06 4.27
C VAL A 450 5.88 -19.12 5.13
N ALA A 451 6.60 -20.16 5.56
CA ALA A 451 6.07 -21.16 6.48
C ALA A 451 5.66 -20.54 7.82
N SER A 452 6.42 -19.57 8.34
CA SER A 452 6.07 -18.85 9.58
C SER A 452 4.78 -18.05 9.45
N VAL A 453 4.55 -17.40 8.30
CA VAL A 453 3.29 -16.70 8.00
C VAL A 453 2.11 -17.67 8.05
N ALA A 454 2.21 -18.80 7.35
CA ALA A 454 1.15 -19.80 7.32
C ALA A 454 0.91 -20.44 8.69
N MET A 455 1.98 -20.77 9.42
CA MET A 455 1.91 -21.42 10.72
C MET A 455 1.33 -20.51 11.81
N LEU A 456 1.77 -19.26 11.87
CA LEU A 456 1.39 -18.34 12.96
C LEU A 456 0.02 -17.70 12.74
N LEU A 457 -0.30 -17.33 11.49
CA LEU A 457 -1.58 -16.68 11.20
C LEU A 457 -2.69 -17.68 10.89
N GLY A 458 -2.36 -18.82 10.27
CA GLY A 458 -3.31 -19.88 9.94
C GLY A 458 -4.42 -19.49 8.96
N ASP A 459 -5.15 -20.49 8.50
CA ASP A 459 -6.24 -20.28 7.53
C ASP A 459 -7.46 -19.57 8.13
N LEU A 460 -7.66 -19.67 9.45
CA LEU A 460 -8.77 -19.00 10.15
C LEU A 460 -8.66 -17.47 10.11
N LEU A 461 -7.45 -16.93 9.93
CA LEU A 461 -7.18 -15.51 9.81
C LEU A 461 -6.94 -15.09 8.35
N LEU A 462 -6.15 -15.88 7.61
CA LEU A 462 -5.78 -15.55 6.23
C LEU A 462 -6.90 -15.83 5.23
N GLY A 463 -7.60 -16.95 5.37
CA GLY A 463 -8.64 -17.40 4.45
C GLY A 463 -9.74 -16.36 4.27
N PRO A 464 -10.37 -15.84 5.34
CA PRO A 464 -11.45 -14.88 5.19
C PRO A 464 -11.04 -13.53 4.60
N LEU A 465 -9.75 -13.18 4.65
CA LEU A 465 -9.19 -12.00 4.00
C LEU A 465 -8.72 -12.27 2.56
N GLY A 466 -8.83 -13.51 2.07
CA GLY A 466 -8.27 -13.91 0.79
C GLY A 466 -6.74 -13.84 0.74
N TYR A 467 -6.05 -14.02 1.87
CA TYR A 467 -4.58 -14.02 1.94
C TYR A 467 -3.98 -15.44 1.98
N GLY A 468 -4.75 -16.46 1.61
CA GLY A 468 -4.31 -17.86 1.60
C GLY A 468 -3.36 -18.20 0.46
N LYS A 469 -3.45 -19.44 -0.04
CA LYS A 469 -2.62 -19.91 -1.16
C LYS A 469 -2.87 -19.10 -2.43
N ASP A 470 -4.13 -18.82 -2.72
CA ASP A 470 -4.59 -18.11 -3.93
C ASP A 470 -4.75 -16.61 -3.67
N ALA A 471 -3.82 -16.03 -2.93
CA ALA A 471 -3.98 -14.66 -2.45
C ALA A 471 -4.01 -13.67 -3.61
N ILE A 472 -3.02 -13.72 -4.51
CA ILE A 472 -2.91 -12.79 -5.64
C ILE A 472 -4.17 -12.84 -6.49
N SER A 473 -4.64 -14.03 -6.88
CA SER A 473 -5.87 -14.15 -7.67
C SER A 473 -7.10 -13.57 -6.96
N SER A 474 -7.14 -13.51 -5.62
CA SER A 474 -8.26 -12.91 -4.89
C SER A 474 -8.39 -11.37 -5.04
N TRP A 475 -7.37 -10.67 -5.54
CA TRP A 475 -7.45 -9.22 -5.85
C TRP A 475 -6.93 -8.86 -7.25
N SER A 476 -6.07 -9.69 -7.83
CA SER A 476 -5.50 -9.52 -9.16
C SER A 476 -6.38 -10.13 -10.24
N SER A 477 -7.37 -10.97 -9.87
CA SER A 477 -8.58 -11.11 -10.69
C SER A 477 -9.16 -9.71 -10.78
N ARG A 478 -8.72 -9.00 -11.82
CA ARG A 478 -9.18 -7.67 -12.09
C ARG A 478 -10.69 -7.81 -12.07
N PRO A 479 -11.43 -6.96 -11.36
CA PRO A 479 -12.80 -6.75 -11.69
C PRO A 479 -12.76 -6.06 -13.05
N GLN A 480 -12.41 -6.80 -14.10
CA GLN A 480 -12.65 -6.42 -15.46
C GLN A 480 -14.16 -6.33 -15.49
N ARG A 481 -14.68 -5.13 -15.33
CA ARG A 481 -16.11 -4.96 -15.37
C ARG A 481 -16.44 -5.03 -16.84
N PHE A 482 -16.64 -6.24 -17.34
CA PHE A 482 -17.38 -6.39 -18.57
C PHE A 482 -18.78 -5.87 -18.28
N PHE A 483 -19.18 -4.92 -19.10
CA PHE A 483 -20.56 -4.49 -19.16
C PHE A 483 -21.15 -5.09 -20.42
N ILE A 484 -22.45 -5.28 -20.40
CA ILE A 484 -23.21 -5.69 -21.56
C ILE A 484 -24.23 -4.61 -21.88
N ALA A 485 -24.30 -4.25 -23.15
CA ALA A 485 -25.26 -3.32 -23.68
C ALA A 485 -25.97 -4.00 -24.85
N GLY A 486 -27.30 -3.99 -24.85
CA GLY A 486 -28.05 -4.67 -25.88
C GLY A 486 -29.42 -4.07 -26.14
N SER A 487 -30.13 -4.62 -27.12
CA SER A 487 -31.44 -4.10 -27.54
C SER A 487 -32.46 -4.05 -26.40
N TRP A 488 -32.42 -5.00 -25.46
CA TRP A 488 -33.32 -5.06 -24.30
C TRP A 488 -33.20 -3.88 -23.33
N ASN A 489 -32.05 -3.19 -23.31
CA ASN A 489 -31.80 -2.07 -22.42
C ASN A 489 -31.46 -0.78 -23.17
N GLN A 490 -31.86 -0.69 -24.46
CA GLN A 490 -31.55 0.44 -25.34
C GLN A 490 -30.03 0.72 -25.40
N TYR A 491 -29.23 -0.35 -25.37
CA TYR A 491 -27.78 -0.28 -25.33
C TYR A 491 -27.24 0.59 -24.17
N ARG A 492 -27.92 0.58 -23.01
CA ARG A 492 -27.33 1.15 -21.79
C ARG A 492 -26.41 0.11 -21.18
N PRO A 493 -25.11 0.41 -20.92
CA PRO A 493 -24.21 -0.57 -20.33
C PRO A 493 -24.70 -1.02 -18.95
N VAL A 494 -24.76 -2.32 -18.71
CA VAL A 494 -25.11 -2.93 -17.42
C VAL A 494 -23.98 -3.89 -17.02
N PRO A 495 -23.50 -3.87 -15.76
CA PRO A 495 -22.39 -4.71 -15.35
C PRO A 495 -22.76 -6.20 -15.47
N MET A 496 -21.82 -6.99 -15.97
CA MET A 496 -21.85 -8.45 -15.88
C MET A 496 -21.33 -8.90 -14.52
N VAL A 497 -21.77 -10.08 -14.07
CA VAL A 497 -21.38 -10.65 -12.77
C VAL A 497 -20.28 -11.67 -13.01
N TRP A 498 -19.15 -11.60 -12.31
CA TRP A 498 -18.15 -12.67 -12.30
C TRP A 498 -18.66 -13.83 -11.43
N ASP A 499 -18.71 -15.05 -11.97
CA ASP A 499 -19.16 -16.23 -11.23
C ASP A 499 -18.03 -17.06 -10.60
N GLY A 500 -16.78 -16.60 -10.76
CA GLY A 500 -15.57 -17.32 -10.33
C GLY A 500 -14.73 -17.83 -11.51
N GLU A 501 -15.36 -18.04 -12.66
CA GLU A 501 -14.74 -18.60 -13.87
C GLU A 501 -14.97 -17.74 -15.12
N ARG A 502 -16.14 -17.09 -15.22
CA ARG A 502 -16.57 -16.29 -16.38
C ARG A 502 -17.47 -15.13 -15.96
N PHE A 503 -17.62 -14.15 -16.85
CA PHE A 503 -18.59 -13.06 -16.66
C PHE A 503 -19.94 -13.50 -17.20
N ILE A 504 -21.01 -13.31 -16.42
CA ILE A 504 -22.36 -13.75 -16.77
C ILE A 504 -23.38 -12.61 -16.74
N HIS A 505 -24.34 -12.66 -17.66
CA HIS A 505 -25.53 -11.81 -17.65
C HIS A 505 -26.76 -12.60 -18.06
N SER A 506 -27.79 -12.58 -17.23
CA SER A 506 -29.07 -13.23 -17.54
C SER A 506 -30.04 -12.23 -18.13
N LEU A 507 -30.70 -12.60 -19.23
CA LEU A 507 -31.75 -11.79 -19.84
C LEU A 507 -32.95 -12.63 -20.26
N GLN A 508 -34.07 -11.94 -20.45
CA GLN A 508 -35.28 -12.50 -21.04
C GLN A 508 -35.46 -11.92 -22.44
N LEU A 509 -35.59 -12.77 -23.45
CA LEU A 509 -35.81 -12.31 -24.82
C LEU A 509 -37.14 -11.57 -24.94
N GLY A 510 -37.14 -10.45 -25.66
CA GLY A 510 -38.34 -9.70 -25.98
C GLY A 510 -39.35 -10.46 -26.86
N PRO A 511 -40.49 -9.84 -27.22
CA PRO A 511 -41.57 -10.48 -27.97
C PRO A 511 -41.18 -11.00 -29.36
N VAL A 512 -40.10 -10.47 -29.94
CA VAL A 512 -39.57 -10.90 -31.24
C VAL A 512 -38.79 -12.21 -31.14
N GLY A 513 -38.33 -12.58 -29.93
CA GLY A 513 -37.47 -13.75 -29.71
C GLY A 513 -36.04 -13.53 -30.23
N GLU A 514 -35.61 -12.27 -30.32
CA GLU A 514 -34.32 -11.86 -30.84
C GLU A 514 -33.81 -10.66 -30.03
N GLU A 515 -32.54 -10.72 -29.62
CA GLU A 515 -31.86 -9.62 -28.93
C GLU A 515 -30.41 -9.55 -29.42
N SER A 516 -29.89 -8.33 -29.59
CA SER A 516 -28.53 -8.05 -30.03
C SER A 516 -27.74 -7.34 -28.93
N PHE A 517 -26.45 -7.62 -28.82
CA PHE A 517 -25.61 -7.03 -27.77
C PHE A 517 -24.14 -6.88 -28.16
N GLN A 518 -23.46 -6.07 -27.36
CA GLN A 518 -22.00 -5.91 -27.34
C GLN A 518 -21.49 -5.98 -25.91
N ILE A 519 -20.21 -6.30 -25.78
CA ILE A 519 -19.51 -6.41 -24.51
C ILE A 519 -18.58 -5.20 -24.40
N LEU A 520 -18.69 -4.44 -23.33
CA LEU A 520 -17.93 -3.21 -23.13
C LEU A 520 -16.92 -3.42 -22.01
N TRP A 521 -15.71 -2.94 -22.22
CA TRP A 521 -14.72 -2.81 -21.17
C TRP A 521 -14.99 -1.56 -20.35
N GLU A 522 -15.18 -1.70 -19.03
CA GLU A 522 -15.39 -0.59 -18.09
C GLU A 522 -16.53 0.38 -18.49
N ALA A 523 -17.59 -0.14 -19.13
CA ALA A 523 -18.74 0.62 -19.64
C ALA A 523 -18.38 1.70 -20.67
N SER A 524 -17.22 1.60 -21.33
CA SER A 524 -16.77 2.54 -22.35
C SER A 524 -17.11 2.06 -23.76
N TRP A 525 -17.75 2.94 -24.55
CA TRP A 525 -18.00 2.72 -25.99
C TRP A 525 -16.75 2.88 -26.86
N ASP A 526 -15.65 3.38 -26.29
CA ASP A 526 -14.35 3.43 -26.97
C ASP A 526 -13.56 2.13 -26.81
N ALA A 527 -14.05 1.21 -25.98
CA ALA A 527 -13.40 -0.05 -25.64
C ALA A 527 -14.43 -1.20 -25.69
N VAL A 528 -14.89 -1.52 -26.91
CA VAL A 528 -15.94 -2.51 -27.17
C VAL A 528 -15.33 -3.78 -27.72
N TYR A 529 -15.78 -4.92 -27.19
CA TYR A 529 -15.60 -6.23 -27.79
C TYR A 529 -16.82 -6.58 -28.63
N TYR A 530 -16.57 -7.12 -29.82
CA TYR A 530 -17.59 -7.42 -30.83
C TYR A 530 -17.16 -8.60 -31.72
N PRO A 531 -18.10 -9.28 -32.40
CA PRO A 531 -17.75 -10.36 -33.32
C PRO A 531 -17.12 -9.84 -34.63
N SER A 532 -16.31 -10.67 -35.28
CA SER A 532 -15.80 -10.42 -36.65
C SER A 532 -16.91 -10.11 -37.65
N ASP A 533 -18.01 -10.85 -37.54
CA ASP A 533 -19.15 -10.81 -38.45
C ASP A 533 -20.37 -10.10 -37.81
N PRO A 534 -21.04 -9.19 -38.53
CA PRO A 534 -22.29 -8.61 -38.06
C PRO A 534 -23.36 -9.68 -37.79
N ASP A 535 -24.10 -9.52 -36.70
CA ASP A 535 -25.17 -10.44 -36.27
C ASP A 535 -24.72 -11.88 -36.01
N ALA A 536 -23.44 -12.09 -35.66
CA ALA A 536 -22.93 -13.40 -35.31
C ALA A 536 -23.72 -14.01 -34.14
N CYS A 537 -24.02 -15.30 -34.23
CA CYS A 537 -24.55 -16.04 -33.09
C CYS A 537 -23.38 -16.36 -32.14
N PRO A 538 -23.50 -16.17 -30.81
CA PRO A 538 -22.43 -16.57 -29.90
C PRO A 538 -21.98 -18.04 -30.01
N GLY A 539 -22.83 -18.92 -30.54
CA GLY A 539 -22.48 -20.33 -30.79
C GLY A 539 -21.98 -20.66 -32.20
N SER A 540 -21.89 -19.69 -33.12
CA SER A 540 -21.30 -19.90 -34.46
C SER A 540 -19.82 -19.52 -34.48
N ASP A 541 -19.06 -20.00 -35.46
CA ASP A 541 -17.67 -19.59 -35.65
C ASP A 541 -17.60 -18.07 -35.93
N HIS A 542 -16.82 -17.35 -35.11
CA HIS A 542 -16.48 -15.94 -35.26
C HIS A 542 -15.23 -15.63 -34.44
N GLU A 543 -14.51 -14.56 -34.77
CA GLU A 543 -13.43 -14.04 -33.92
C GLU A 543 -13.99 -12.96 -32.99
N ILE A 544 -13.43 -12.84 -31.78
CA ILE A 544 -13.70 -11.70 -30.90
C ILE A 544 -12.69 -10.61 -31.22
N LEU A 545 -13.18 -9.44 -31.64
CA LEU A 545 -12.38 -8.26 -31.95
C LEU A 545 -12.52 -7.21 -30.84
N GLY A 546 -11.59 -6.25 -30.80
CA GLY A 546 -11.51 -5.20 -29.78
C GLY A 546 -10.47 -5.49 -28.66
N PRO A 547 -10.46 -4.72 -27.56
CA PRO A 547 -11.38 -3.62 -27.26
C PRO A 547 -11.00 -2.36 -28.06
N ASP A 548 -11.92 -1.88 -28.90
CA ASP A 548 -11.76 -0.63 -29.64
C ASP A 548 -13.12 0.00 -29.97
N SER A 549 -13.12 1.13 -30.69
CA SER A 549 -14.34 1.86 -31.09
C SER A 549 -14.90 1.45 -32.45
N GLN A 550 -14.39 0.38 -33.08
CA GLN A 550 -14.82 -0.08 -34.40
C GLN A 550 -15.98 -1.09 -34.35
N GLY A 551 -16.55 -1.32 -33.17
CA GLY A 551 -17.66 -2.26 -32.98
C GLY A 551 -19.01 -1.81 -33.53
N HIS A 552 -19.15 -0.57 -34.02
CA HIS A 552 -20.46 -0.07 -34.47
C HIS A 552 -21.07 -0.95 -35.57
N GLY A 553 -22.29 -1.43 -35.34
CA GLY A 553 -23.00 -2.34 -36.26
C GLY A 553 -22.58 -3.82 -36.18
N LYS A 554 -21.58 -4.16 -35.36
CA LYS A 554 -21.12 -5.54 -35.14
C LYS A 554 -21.61 -6.02 -33.78
N ASN A 555 -22.77 -6.65 -33.76
CA ASN A 555 -23.39 -7.17 -32.54
C ASN A 555 -23.39 -8.70 -32.58
N TRP A 556 -23.27 -9.31 -31.41
CA TRP A 556 -23.78 -10.68 -31.25
C TRP A 556 -25.30 -10.64 -31.22
N THR A 557 -25.94 -11.62 -31.85
CA THR A 557 -27.40 -11.70 -31.91
C THR A 557 -27.88 -13.07 -31.44
N VAL A 558 -28.68 -13.09 -30.38
CA VAL A 558 -29.31 -14.30 -29.84
C VAL A 558 -30.71 -14.44 -30.42
N ARG A 559 -31.02 -15.60 -31.02
CA ARG A 559 -32.33 -15.88 -31.62
C ARG A 559 -32.91 -17.19 -31.09
N ASP A 560 -34.14 -17.16 -30.57
CA ASP A 560 -34.98 -18.35 -30.34
C ASP A 560 -36.39 -18.07 -30.84
N ARG A 561 -36.62 -18.34 -32.13
CA ARG A 561 -37.90 -18.12 -32.80
C ARG A 561 -39.01 -19.04 -32.28
N ALA A 562 -38.67 -20.16 -31.64
CA ALA A 562 -39.64 -21.15 -31.21
C ALA A 562 -40.24 -20.81 -29.83
N ARG A 563 -39.57 -19.99 -29.01
CA ARG A 563 -39.95 -19.79 -27.60
C ARG A 563 -39.75 -18.34 -27.15
N ARG A 564 -40.75 -17.50 -27.41
CA ARG A 564 -40.80 -16.10 -26.94
C ARG A 564 -40.75 -16.02 -25.42
N GLY A 565 -40.07 -15.00 -24.88
CA GLY A 565 -39.97 -14.78 -23.43
C GLY A 565 -39.08 -15.79 -22.70
N ARG A 566 -38.32 -16.63 -23.41
CA ARG A 566 -37.35 -17.55 -22.80
C ARG A 566 -36.19 -16.77 -22.19
N ARG A 567 -35.66 -17.29 -21.10
CA ARG A 567 -34.47 -16.77 -20.43
C ARG A 567 -33.20 -17.45 -20.96
N CYS A 568 -32.15 -16.67 -21.14
CA CYS A 568 -30.82 -17.17 -21.42
C CYS A 568 -29.79 -16.48 -20.52
N GLN A 569 -28.62 -17.09 -20.45
CA GLN A 569 -27.44 -16.58 -19.79
C GLN A 569 -26.37 -16.36 -20.86
N ILE A 570 -25.94 -15.13 -21.03
CA ILE A 570 -24.76 -14.80 -21.81
C ILE A 570 -23.56 -14.96 -20.88
N SER A 571 -22.52 -15.64 -21.34
CA SER A 571 -21.26 -15.74 -20.61
C SER A 571 -20.05 -15.33 -21.45
N VAL A 572 -19.05 -14.72 -20.81
CA VAL A 572 -17.79 -14.30 -21.41
C VAL A 572 -16.66 -14.97 -20.62
N GLU A 573 -15.98 -15.91 -21.26
CA GLU A 573 -14.76 -16.52 -20.75
C GLU A 573 -13.56 -15.64 -21.11
N VAL A 574 -12.60 -15.53 -20.20
CA VAL A 574 -11.44 -14.65 -20.34
C VAL A 574 -10.15 -15.41 -20.11
N ASP A 575 -9.08 -15.04 -20.79
CA ASP A 575 -7.75 -15.62 -20.58
C ASP A 575 -7.09 -15.09 -19.28
N PRO A 576 -5.88 -15.54 -18.90
CA PRO A 576 -5.18 -15.02 -17.71
C PRO A 576 -4.80 -13.52 -17.78
N THR A 577 -4.79 -12.91 -18.97
CA THR A 577 -4.65 -11.44 -19.14
C THR A 577 -6.00 -10.72 -18.98
N GLY A 578 -7.07 -11.52 -19.00
CA GLY A 578 -8.47 -11.19 -18.98
C GLY A 578 -8.97 -10.60 -20.32
N ALA A 579 -8.34 -10.96 -21.44
CA ALA A 579 -8.97 -10.72 -22.72
C ALA A 579 -10.10 -11.75 -22.93
N PRO A 580 -11.28 -11.37 -23.45
CA PRO A 580 -12.32 -12.32 -23.82
C PRO A 580 -11.80 -13.32 -24.84
N VAL A 581 -11.93 -14.61 -24.52
CA VAL A 581 -11.59 -15.71 -25.44
C VAL A 581 -12.82 -16.40 -26.00
N GLN A 582 -13.95 -16.32 -25.31
CA GLN A 582 -15.19 -16.92 -25.77
C GLN A 582 -16.41 -16.14 -25.26
N VAL A 583 -17.40 -15.97 -26.13
CA VAL A 583 -18.75 -15.50 -25.76
C VAL A 583 -19.72 -16.63 -26.07
N SER A 584 -20.52 -17.05 -25.08
CA SER A 584 -21.47 -18.15 -25.25
C SER A 584 -22.85 -17.81 -24.68
N VAL A 585 -23.86 -18.59 -25.08
CA VAL A 585 -25.24 -18.43 -24.61
C VAL A 585 -25.78 -19.77 -24.15
N ASP A 586 -26.13 -19.83 -22.87
CA ASP A 586 -26.76 -20.98 -22.24
C ASP A 586 -28.26 -20.71 -22.05
N TRP A 587 -29.11 -21.64 -22.48
CA TRP A 587 -30.56 -21.51 -22.31
C TRP A 587 -30.99 -22.03 -20.94
N MET A 588 -31.67 -21.20 -20.16
CA MET A 588 -32.15 -21.62 -18.84
C MET A 588 -33.37 -22.56 -18.96
N PRO A 589 -33.54 -23.50 -18.03
CA PRO A 589 -34.76 -24.29 -17.91
C PRO A 589 -35.98 -23.36 -17.74
N THR A 590 -37.08 -23.72 -18.42
CA THR A 590 -38.37 -23.02 -18.32
C THR A 590 -39.10 -23.35 -17.03
#